data_AF-A0A922ILA9-F1
#
_entry.id   AF-A0A922ILA9-F1
#
_cell.length_a   1.000
_cell.length_b   1.000
_cell.length_c   1.000
_cell.angle_alpha   90.00
_cell.angle_beta   90.00
_cell.angle_gamma   90.00
#
_symmetry.space_group_name_H-M   'P 1'
#
loop_
_entity.id
_entity.type
_entity.pdbx_description
1 polymer ?
#
loop_
_entity_poly.entity_id
_entity_poly.type
_entity_poly.pdbx_seq_one_letter_code
_entity_poly.pdbx_strand_id
1 'polypeptide(L)'
;MNFCLLIYLSFWLHSTYCLAQDEQNLFYQLYNLFTGNQPLTNIIPSSWLDYLISLPGSGYFIAFVYWLRHPLLLCFLLPFLLIFFIYFTVILLHLYHLRFWLRRHLNRLLSKFRQSSTSPSISISSTSHIYLDSLAELLRRIVAAVWDAHGRIFHGYEVIGMEKLPANGPAYLVYYHGTCPFDAYYFTSRYCIERDR
;
A
#
# COMPACT_ATOMS: atom_id res chain seq x y z
N MET A 1 24.79 10.85 -0.90
CA MET A 1 23.43 11.03 -1.44
C MET A 1 22.58 11.97 -0.58
N ASN A 2 23.15 13.07 -0.03
CA ASN A 2 22.45 13.92 0.96
C ASN A 2 22.78 15.42 0.90
N PHE A 3 23.39 15.93 -0.18
CA PHE A 3 23.64 17.38 -0.30
C PHE A 3 22.61 18.07 -1.21
N CYS A 4 22.28 17.45 -2.35
CA CYS A 4 21.24 17.99 -3.26
C CYS A 4 19.83 17.99 -2.65
N LEU A 5 19.51 17.02 -1.78
CA LEU A 5 18.19 16.92 -1.14
C LEU A 5 17.99 18.00 -0.06
N LEU A 6 19.07 18.34 0.66
CA LEU A 6 19.10 19.43 1.63
C LEU A 6 19.00 20.80 0.97
N ILE A 7 19.63 20.97 -0.20
CA ILE A 7 19.51 22.19 -1.01
C ILE A 7 18.09 22.31 -1.60
N TYR A 8 17.50 21.22 -2.07
CA TYR A 8 16.12 21.25 -2.55
C TYR A 8 15.13 21.59 -1.44
N LEU A 9 15.29 21.02 -0.25
CA LEU A 9 14.44 21.35 0.90
C LEU A 9 14.61 22.82 1.33
N SER A 10 15.84 23.33 1.37
CA SER A 10 16.09 24.72 1.77
C SER A 10 15.58 25.72 0.72
N PHE A 11 15.68 25.42 -0.57
CA PHE A 11 15.09 26.24 -1.64
C PHE A 11 13.56 26.22 -1.59
N TRP A 12 12.97 25.06 -1.29
CA TRP A 12 11.52 24.93 -1.16
C TRP A 12 10.99 25.69 0.07
N LEU A 13 11.66 25.55 1.22
CA LEU A 13 11.38 26.32 2.45
C LEU A 13 11.58 27.83 2.24
N HIS A 14 12.62 28.25 1.53
CA HIS A 14 12.88 29.67 1.27
C HIS A 14 11.86 30.28 0.28
N SER A 15 11.46 29.52 -0.74
CA SER A 15 10.43 29.94 -1.70
C SER A 15 9.04 30.05 -1.04
N THR A 16 8.70 29.16 -0.11
CA THR A 16 7.49 29.29 0.71
C THR A 16 7.55 30.46 1.69
N TYR A 17 8.73 30.78 2.23
CA TYR A 17 8.91 31.90 3.16
C TYR A 17 8.79 33.26 2.45
N CYS A 18 9.31 33.40 1.22
CA CYS A 18 9.14 34.61 0.41
C CYS A 18 7.71 34.80 -0.13
N LEU A 19 6.97 33.72 -0.43
CA LEU A 19 5.55 33.81 -0.82
C LEU A 19 4.64 34.17 0.36
N ALA A 20 5.03 33.84 1.59
CA ALA A 20 4.26 34.12 2.80
C ALA A 20 4.43 35.56 3.34
N GLN A 21 5.28 36.39 2.74
CA GLN A 21 5.62 37.72 3.27
C GLN A 21 4.63 38.83 2.84
N ASP A 22 3.69 38.50 1.95
CA ASP A 22 2.64 39.40 1.51
C ASP A 22 1.31 38.97 2.16
N GLU A 23 0.76 39.82 3.06
CA GLU A 23 -0.44 39.49 3.85
C GLU A 23 -1.68 39.26 2.98
N GLN A 24 -1.68 39.76 1.75
CA GLN A 24 -2.76 39.57 0.78
C GLN A 24 -2.61 38.28 -0.04
N ASN A 25 -1.50 37.55 0.10
CA ASN A 25 -1.26 36.36 -0.69
C ASN A 25 -2.14 35.20 -0.21
N LEU A 26 -2.85 34.56 -1.15
CA LEU A 26 -3.71 33.41 -0.90
C LEU A 26 -2.98 32.31 -0.11
N PHE A 27 -1.70 32.09 -0.41
CA PHE A 27 -0.88 31.09 0.29
C PHE A 27 -0.63 31.43 1.76
N TYR A 28 -0.46 32.71 2.11
CA TYR A 28 -0.32 33.16 3.50
C TYR A 28 -1.64 32.98 4.28
N GLN A 29 -2.77 33.31 3.65
CA GLN A 29 -4.09 33.10 4.23
C GLN A 29 -4.41 31.61 4.44
N LEU A 30 -4.06 30.75 3.47
CA LEU A 30 -4.20 29.30 3.59
C LEU A 30 -3.28 28.69 4.66
N TYR A 31 -2.06 29.21 4.81
CA TYR A 31 -1.13 28.81 5.86
C TYR A 31 -1.66 29.20 7.26
N ASN A 32 -2.21 30.41 7.41
CA ASN A 32 -2.82 30.86 8.66
C ASN A 32 -4.11 30.10 9.00
N LEU A 33 -4.88 29.68 8.00
CA LEU A 33 -6.00 28.76 8.17
C LEU A 33 -5.51 27.39 8.68
N PHE A 34 -4.48 26.82 8.04
CA PHE A 34 -3.95 25.50 8.39
C PHE A 34 -3.34 25.46 9.81
N THR A 35 -2.70 26.55 10.24
CA THR A 35 -2.14 26.70 11.58
C THR A 35 -3.18 27.06 12.65
N GLY A 36 -4.44 27.27 12.26
CA GLY A 36 -5.55 27.57 13.18
C GLY A 36 -5.60 29.04 13.64
N ASN A 37 -4.78 29.90 13.06
CA ASN A 37 -4.71 31.33 13.40
C ASN A 37 -5.88 32.14 12.83
N GLN A 38 -6.60 31.61 11.85
CA GLN A 38 -7.81 32.23 11.30
C GLN A 38 -8.88 31.19 10.93
N PRO A 39 -10.18 31.52 11.09
CA PRO A 39 -11.28 30.67 10.62
C PRO A 39 -11.48 30.77 9.10
N LEU A 40 -12.06 29.72 8.50
CA LEU A 40 -12.37 29.64 7.07
C LEU A 40 -13.25 30.81 6.57
N THR A 41 -14.04 31.39 7.47
CA THR A 41 -14.96 32.52 7.21
C THR A 41 -14.24 33.81 6.84
N ASN A 42 -12.94 33.94 7.11
CA ASN A 42 -12.17 35.12 6.69
C ASN A 42 -11.70 35.03 5.23
N ILE A 43 -11.62 33.82 4.66
CA ILE A 43 -11.20 33.59 3.27
C ILE A 43 -12.41 33.71 2.32
N ILE A 44 -13.59 33.28 2.77
CA ILE A 44 -14.84 33.42 2.02
C ILE A 44 -15.67 34.51 2.70
N PRO A 45 -15.80 35.72 2.14
CA PRO A 45 -16.58 36.80 2.76
C PRO A 45 -18.02 36.35 2.99
N SER A 46 -18.57 36.67 4.17
CA SER A 46 -19.96 36.32 4.52
C SER A 46 -20.97 36.87 3.51
N SER A 47 -20.71 38.05 2.95
CA SER A 47 -21.54 38.66 1.89
C SER A 47 -21.65 37.81 0.63
N TRP A 48 -20.60 37.06 0.27
CA TRP A 48 -20.63 36.13 -0.85
C TRP A 48 -21.47 34.89 -0.53
N LEU A 49 -21.41 34.39 0.71
CA LEU A 49 -22.26 33.30 1.17
C LEU A 49 -23.73 33.71 1.17
N ASP A 50 -24.05 34.89 1.68
CA ASP A 50 -25.41 35.44 1.70
C ASP A 50 -25.95 35.63 0.27
N TYR A 51 -25.12 36.14 -0.64
CA TYR A 51 -25.47 36.29 -2.05
C TYR A 51 -25.69 34.94 -2.73
N LEU A 52 -24.80 33.96 -2.50
CA LEU A 52 -24.96 32.62 -3.04
C LEU A 52 -26.24 31.97 -2.53
N ILE A 53 -26.57 32.09 -1.24
CA ILE A 53 -27.82 31.54 -0.68
C ILE A 53 -29.05 32.24 -1.29
N SER A 54 -28.95 33.53 -1.63
CA SER A 54 -30.06 34.30 -2.23
C SER A 54 -30.40 33.91 -3.68
N LEU A 55 -29.47 33.28 -4.40
CA LEU A 55 -29.70 32.85 -5.78
C LEU A 55 -30.66 31.64 -5.83
N PRO A 56 -31.74 31.70 -6.61
CA PRO A 56 -32.65 30.56 -6.74
C PRO A 56 -31.92 29.37 -7.38
N GLY A 57 -31.94 28.22 -6.69
CA GLY A 57 -31.26 26.99 -7.11
C GLY A 57 -29.83 26.81 -6.57
N SER A 58 -29.31 27.77 -5.80
CA SER A 58 -27.99 27.69 -5.17
C SER A 58 -27.80 26.49 -4.24
N GLY A 59 -28.88 26.02 -3.59
CA GLY A 59 -28.86 24.82 -2.76
C GLY A 59 -28.39 23.57 -3.53
N TYR A 60 -28.76 23.43 -4.81
CA TYR A 60 -28.31 22.32 -5.65
C TYR A 60 -26.81 22.43 -5.97
N PHE A 61 -26.32 23.65 -6.21
CA PHE A 61 -24.90 23.89 -6.44
C PHE A 61 -24.06 23.60 -5.20
N ILE A 62 -24.51 24.04 -4.02
CA ILE A 62 -23.85 23.74 -2.74
C ILE A 62 -23.84 22.22 -2.49
N ALA A 63 -24.98 21.55 -2.68
CA ALA A 63 -25.07 20.10 -2.55
C ALA A 63 -24.14 19.37 -3.53
N PHE A 64 -24.02 19.84 -4.78
CA PHE A 64 -23.10 19.31 -5.77
C PHE A 64 -21.63 19.47 -5.34
N VAL A 65 -21.24 20.65 -4.83
CA VAL A 65 -19.88 20.90 -4.33
C VAL A 65 -19.55 20.02 -3.12
N TYR A 66 -20.49 19.88 -2.18
CA TYR A 66 -20.33 18.96 -1.04
C TYR A 66 -20.27 17.50 -1.46
N TRP A 67 -21.05 17.11 -2.47
CA TRP A 67 -20.98 15.77 -3.05
C TRP A 67 -19.61 15.52 -3.68
N LEU A 68 -19.09 16.46 -4.48
CA LEU A 68 -17.80 16.40 -5.19
C LEU A 68 -16.60 16.22 -4.25
N ARG A 69 -16.70 16.68 -2.99
CA ARG A 69 -15.67 16.45 -1.96
C ARG A 69 -15.29 14.98 -1.82
N HIS A 70 -16.26 14.06 -1.81
CA HIS A 70 -16.01 12.64 -1.58
C HIS A 70 -15.23 11.95 -2.72
N PRO A 71 -15.62 12.05 -4.00
CA PRO A 71 -14.85 11.48 -5.09
C PRO A 71 -13.48 12.16 -5.25
N LEU A 72 -13.34 13.46 -4.96
CA LEU A 72 -12.03 14.12 -4.94
C LEU A 72 -11.12 13.52 -3.86
N LEU A 73 -11.62 13.41 -2.62
CA LEU A 73 -10.86 12.77 -1.54
C LEU A 73 -10.47 11.33 -1.89
N LEU A 74 -11.40 10.55 -2.45
CA LEU A 74 -11.12 9.19 -2.89
C LEU A 74 -10.05 9.14 -3.99
N CYS A 75 -10.14 10.01 -4.99
CA CYS A 75 -9.19 10.09 -6.10
C CYS A 75 -7.76 10.38 -5.62
N PHE A 76 -7.60 11.25 -4.63
CA PHE A 76 -6.29 11.54 -4.06
C PHE A 76 -5.83 10.48 -3.06
N LEU A 77 -6.72 9.88 -2.27
CA LEU A 77 -6.36 8.90 -1.24
C LEU A 77 -6.03 7.52 -1.82
N LEU A 78 -6.78 7.08 -2.83
CA LEU A 78 -6.64 5.76 -3.46
C LEU A 78 -5.20 5.44 -3.92
N PRO A 79 -4.47 6.33 -4.63
CA PRO A 79 -3.09 6.02 -5.03
C PRO A 79 -2.16 5.81 -3.82
N PHE A 80 -2.32 6.58 -2.72
CA PHE A 80 -1.52 6.36 -1.51
C PHE A 80 -1.84 5.03 -0.84
N LEU A 81 -3.13 4.67 -0.77
CA LEU A 81 -3.56 3.39 -0.21
C LEU A 81 -3.03 2.23 -1.04
N LEU A 82 -3.07 2.35 -2.37
CA LEU A 82 -2.54 1.35 -3.30
C LEU A 82 -1.02 1.19 -3.15
N ILE A 83 -0.28 2.30 -3.05
CA ILE A 83 1.17 2.28 -2.79
C ILE A 83 1.44 1.56 -1.46
N PHE A 84 0.75 1.97 -0.38
CA PHE A 84 0.88 1.33 0.94
C PHE A 84 0.64 -0.19 0.85
N PHE A 85 -0.43 -0.60 0.16
CA PHE A 85 -0.78 -2.00 -0.04
C PHE A 85 0.30 -2.80 -0.79
N ILE A 86 0.87 -2.22 -1.85
CA ILE A 86 1.97 -2.83 -2.59
C ILE A 86 3.20 -2.99 -1.68
N TYR A 87 3.61 -1.93 -0.97
CA TYR A 87 4.77 -1.99 -0.09
C TYR A 87 4.58 -2.97 1.08
N PHE A 88 3.36 -3.04 1.64
CA PHE A 88 3.02 -4.05 2.64
C PHE A 88 3.22 -5.47 2.11
N THR A 89 2.76 -5.74 0.88
CA THR A 89 3.01 -7.03 0.21
C THR A 89 4.51 -7.30 -0.01
N VAL A 90 5.26 -6.29 -0.45
CA VAL A 90 6.72 -6.39 -0.65
C VAL A 90 7.44 -6.73 0.65
N ILE A 91 7.01 -6.18 1.78
CA ILE A 91 7.57 -6.51 3.10
C ILE A 91 7.32 -7.98 3.43
N LEU A 92 6.09 -8.49 3.23
CA LEU A 92 5.78 -9.91 3.46
C LEU A 92 6.64 -10.83 2.56
N LEU A 93 6.87 -10.44 1.31
CA LEU A 93 7.76 -11.17 0.39
C LEU A 93 9.23 -11.13 0.85
N HIS A 94 9.70 -10.01 1.38
CA HIS A 94 11.05 -9.92 1.94
C HIS A 94 11.20 -10.78 3.20
N LEU A 95 10.17 -10.83 4.06
CA LEU A 95 10.15 -11.74 5.21
C LEU A 95 10.17 -13.21 4.77
N TYR A 96 9.44 -13.54 3.71
CA TYR A 96 9.50 -14.86 3.10
C TYR A 96 10.90 -15.17 2.56
N HIS A 97 11.57 -14.23 1.88
CA HIS A 97 12.93 -14.46 1.37
C HIS A 97 13.96 -14.54 2.51
N LEU A 98 13.76 -13.73 3.57
CA LEU A 98 14.60 -13.72 4.77
C LEU A 98 14.63 -15.11 5.44
N ARG A 99 13.58 -15.93 5.30
CA ARG A 99 13.57 -17.32 5.79
C ARG A 99 14.79 -18.12 5.36
N PHE A 100 15.27 -17.94 4.12
CA PHE A 100 16.42 -18.68 3.59
C PHE A 100 17.70 -18.24 4.26
N TRP A 101 17.85 -16.94 4.48
CA TRP A 101 18.98 -16.39 5.22
C TRP A 101 18.94 -16.82 6.69
N LEU A 102 17.79 -16.72 7.37
CA LEU A 102 17.60 -17.17 8.75
C LEU A 102 17.95 -18.64 8.88
N ARG A 103 17.41 -19.49 8.00
CA ARG A 103 17.70 -20.93 7.95
C ARG A 103 19.20 -21.20 7.85
N ARG A 104 19.90 -20.48 6.97
CA ARG A 104 21.34 -20.61 6.79
C ARG A 104 22.12 -20.17 8.03
N HIS A 105 21.71 -19.07 8.67
CA HIS A 105 22.38 -18.55 9.85
C HIS A 105 22.16 -19.46 11.07
N LEU A 106 20.90 -19.90 11.30
CA LEU A 106 20.56 -20.83 12.37
C LEU A 106 21.35 -22.13 12.25
N ASN A 107 21.44 -22.70 11.03
CA ASN A 107 22.19 -23.92 10.78
C ASN A 107 23.69 -23.79 11.10
N ARG A 108 24.27 -22.62 10.81
CA ARG A 108 25.68 -22.33 11.12
C ARG A 108 25.92 -22.14 12.62
N LEU A 109 25.00 -21.46 13.32
CA LEU A 109 25.09 -21.30 14.77
C LEU A 109 24.93 -22.65 15.48
N LEU A 110 23.93 -23.43 15.07
CA LEU A 110 23.72 -24.79 15.57
C LEU A 110 24.92 -25.70 15.30
N SER A 111 25.56 -25.61 14.13
CA SER A 111 26.75 -26.43 13.85
C SER A 111 27.94 -26.07 14.75
N LYS A 112 28.11 -24.79 15.12
CA LYS A 112 29.12 -24.36 16.10
C LYS A 112 28.82 -24.89 17.49
N PHE A 113 27.56 -24.80 17.93
CA PHE A 113 27.13 -25.34 19.22
C PHE A 113 27.28 -26.87 19.29
N ARG A 114 26.93 -27.58 18.21
CA ARG A 114 27.05 -29.03 18.08
C ARG A 114 28.49 -29.55 18.22
N GLN A 115 29.49 -28.77 17.84
CA GLN A 115 30.90 -29.14 18.00
C GLN A 115 31.36 -29.08 19.47
N SER A 116 30.64 -28.34 20.32
CA SER A 116 30.97 -28.14 21.73
C SER A 116 30.23 -29.09 22.69
N SER A 117 29.30 -29.92 22.22
CA SER A 117 28.40 -30.69 23.09
C SER A 117 28.25 -32.14 22.63
N THR A 118 28.83 -33.09 23.37
CA THR A 118 28.74 -34.55 23.23
C THR A 118 27.42 -35.09 23.81
N SER A 119 26.26 -34.66 23.32
CA SER A 119 24.94 -35.17 23.76
C SER A 119 23.88 -35.13 22.65
N PRO A 120 22.87 -36.05 22.68
CA PRO A 120 22.03 -36.37 21.53
C PRO A 120 21.05 -35.24 21.20
N SER A 121 21.14 -34.72 19.96
CA SER A 121 20.58 -33.43 19.51
C SER A 121 19.50 -33.57 18.42
N ILE A 122 18.70 -34.63 18.44
CA ILE A 122 17.77 -34.97 17.33
C ILE A 122 16.48 -34.11 17.32
N SER A 123 16.13 -33.36 18.37
CA SER A 123 14.83 -32.65 18.44
C SER A 123 14.85 -31.16 18.07
N ILE A 124 15.88 -30.39 18.43
CA ILE A 124 15.79 -28.91 18.39
C ILE A 124 15.94 -28.34 16.98
N SER A 125 16.92 -28.81 16.18
CA SER A 125 17.13 -28.29 14.81
C SER A 125 15.94 -28.63 13.90
N SER A 126 15.44 -29.86 14.03
CA SER A 126 14.26 -30.38 13.35
C SER A 126 13.05 -29.50 13.61
N THR A 127 12.84 -29.10 14.87
CA THR A 127 11.70 -28.27 15.28
C THR A 127 11.77 -26.85 14.73
N SER A 128 12.95 -26.21 14.75
CA SER A 128 13.11 -24.84 14.21
C SER A 128 12.90 -24.80 12.69
N HIS A 129 13.33 -25.83 11.97
CA HIS A 129 13.08 -25.93 10.53
C HIS A 129 11.59 -26.03 10.21
N ILE A 130 10.87 -26.91 10.90
CA ILE A 130 9.42 -27.10 10.73
C ILE A 130 8.68 -25.77 10.97
N TYR A 131 9.06 -25.02 12.02
CA TYR A 131 8.41 -23.74 12.32
C TYR A 131 8.65 -22.68 11.25
N LEU A 132 9.89 -22.50 10.79
CA LEU A 132 10.21 -21.49 9.76
C LEU A 132 9.56 -21.82 8.41
N ASP A 133 9.51 -23.09 8.04
CA ASP A 133 8.84 -23.53 6.81
C ASP A 133 7.32 -23.34 6.92
N SER A 134 6.72 -23.66 8.08
CA SER A 134 5.30 -23.39 8.37
C SER A 134 4.95 -21.90 8.34
N LEU A 135 5.81 -21.05 8.89
CA LEU A 135 5.58 -19.60 8.92
C LEU A 135 5.64 -19.01 7.50
N ALA A 136 6.57 -19.49 6.68
CA ALA A 136 6.68 -19.04 5.30
C ALA A 136 5.48 -19.47 4.43
N GLU A 137 4.97 -20.68 4.66
CA GLU A 137 3.73 -21.15 4.03
C GLU A 137 2.53 -20.30 4.44
N LEU A 138 2.41 -19.98 5.73
CA LEU A 138 1.39 -19.09 6.24
C LEU A 138 1.47 -17.69 5.60
N LEU A 139 2.66 -17.09 5.52
CA LEU A 139 2.86 -15.79 4.89
C LEU A 139 2.40 -15.80 3.43
N ARG A 140 2.75 -16.84 2.68
CA ARG A 140 2.34 -16.99 1.28
C ARG A 140 0.82 -17.07 1.14
N ARG A 141 0.15 -17.85 2.00
CA ARG A 141 -1.31 -17.97 2.01
C ARG A 141 -2.01 -16.68 2.40
N ILE A 142 -1.47 -15.93 3.36
CA ILE A 142 -1.99 -14.62 3.74
C ILE A 142 -1.90 -13.67 2.55
N VAL A 143 -0.75 -13.60 1.88
CA VAL A 143 -0.59 -12.77 0.67
C VAL A 143 -1.59 -13.19 -0.40
N ALA A 144 -1.73 -14.49 -0.69
CA ALA A 144 -2.70 -14.98 -1.66
C ALA A 144 -4.15 -14.59 -1.28
N ALA A 145 -4.57 -14.84 -0.04
CA ALA A 145 -5.91 -14.49 0.43
C ALA A 145 -6.20 -12.99 0.31
N VAL A 146 -5.24 -12.15 0.65
CA VAL A 146 -5.35 -10.69 0.56
C VAL A 146 -5.52 -10.24 -0.89
N TRP A 147 -4.74 -10.78 -1.83
CA TRP A 147 -4.85 -10.43 -3.25
C TRP A 147 -6.12 -11.02 -3.91
N ASP A 148 -6.55 -12.24 -3.57
CA ASP A 148 -7.83 -12.82 -4.04
C ASP A 148 -9.03 -11.99 -3.53
N ALA A 149 -9.03 -11.61 -2.24
CA ALA A 149 -10.07 -10.77 -1.67
C ALA A 149 -10.10 -9.38 -2.32
N HIS A 150 -8.93 -8.76 -2.52
CA HIS A 150 -8.83 -7.48 -3.22
C HIS A 150 -9.45 -7.59 -4.63
N GLY A 151 -9.03 -8.56 -5.43
CA GLY A 151 -9.53 -8.75 -6.80
C GLY A 151 -11.06 -8.92 -6.84
N ARG A 152 -11.61 -9.72 -5.93
CA ARG A 152 -13.06 -9.94 -5.81
C ARG A 152 -13.82 -8.68 -5.42
N ILE A 153 -13.36 -7.96 -4.39
CA ILE A 153 -14.07 -6.80 -3.83
C ILE A 153 -14.04 -5.61 -4.79
N PHE A 154 -12.86 -5.29 -5.36
CA PHE A 154 -12.68 -4.07 -6.14
C PHE A 154 -12.93 -4.26 -7.63
N HIS A 155 -12.70 -5.47 -8.17
CA HIS A 155 -12.76 -5.73 -9.61
C HIS A 155 -13.76 -6.82 -9.98
N GLY A 156 -14.45 -7.44 -9.02
CA GLY A 156 -15.29 -8.61 -9.29
C GLY A 156 -14.50 -9.74 -9.94
N TYR A 157 -13.19 -9.82 -9.68
CA TYR A 157 -12.31 -10.75 -10.38
C TYR A 157 -12.65 -12.19 -10.03
N GLU A 158 -12.88 -13.00 -11.06
CA GLU A 158 -13.20 -14.42 -10.96
C GLU A 158 -12.44 -15.20 -12.02
N VAL A 159 -11.96 -16.40 -11.65
CA VAL A 159 -11.29 -17.30 -12.57
C VAL A 159 -12.17 -18.52 -12.78
N ILE A 160 -12.58 -18.73 -14.04
CA ILE A 160 -13.37 -19.89 -14.46
C ILE A 160 -12.46 -20.84 -15.22
N GLY A 161 -12.49 -22.12 -14.88
CA GLY A 161 -11.72 -23.14 -15.59
C GLY A 161 -10.32 -23.42 -15.01
N MET A 162 -10.11 -23.22 -13.71
CA MET A 162 -8.80 -23.48 -13.06
C MET A 162 -8.36 -24.94 -13.16
N GLU A 163 -9.31 -25.86 -13.34
CA GLU A 163 -9.08 -27.27 -13.59
C GLU A 163 -8.42 -27.56 -14.94
N LYS A 164 -8.53 -26.63 -15.91
CA LYS A 164 -7.89 -26.78 -17.23
C LYS A 164 -6.38 -26.57 -17.19
N LEU A 165 -5.86 -26.01 -16.10
CA LEU A 165 -4.41 -25.87 -15.91
C LEU A 165 -3.76 -27.25 -15.70
N PRO A 166 -2.60 -27.49 -16.31
CA PRO A 166 -1.90 -28.76 -16.16
C PRO A 166 -1.56 -29.00 -14.68
N ALA A 167 -1.89 -30.20 -14.20
CA ALA A 167 -1.60 -30.58 -12.80
C ALA A 167 -0.09 -30.66 -12.53
N ASN A 168 0.67 -31.08 -13.56
CA ASN A 168 2.11 -31.24 -13.53
C ASN A 168 2.74 -30.55 -14.75
N GLY A 169 3.86 -29.88 -14.53
CA GLY A 169 4.59 -29.17 -15.58
C GLY A 169 4.24 -27.68 -15.70
N PRO A 170 4.99 -26.94 -16.53
CA PRO A 170 4.77 -25.51 -16.75
C PRO A 170 3.57 -25.26 -17.67
N ALA A 171 3.01 -24.05 -17.58
CA ALA A 171 1.98 -23.54 -18.49
C ALA A 171 2.34 -22.13 -18.94
N TYR A 172 1.92 -21.77 -20.15
CA TYR A 172 1.94 -20.39 -20.61
C TYR A 172 0.54 -19.81 -20.49
N LEU A 173 0.44 -18.63 -19.86
CA LEU A 173 -0.79 -17.88 -19.76
C LEU A 173 -0.77 -16.76 -20.80
N VAL A 174 -1.74 -16.79 -21.71
CA VAL A 174 -1.87 -15.79 -22.77
C VAL A 174 -3.08 -14.93 -22.46
N TYR A 175 -2.84 -13.64 -22.27
CA TYR A 175 -3.89 -12.64 -22.07
C TYR A 175 -4.24 -12.02 -23.42
N TYR A 176 -5.53 -11.80 -23.66
CA TYR A 176 -5.98 -11.15 -24.90
C TYR A 176 -5.67 -9.65 -24.91
N HIS A 177 -5.58 -9.04 -23.72
CA HIS A 177 -5.20 -7.64 -23.50
C HIS A 177 -3.81 -7.53 -22.87
N GLY A 178 -3.29 -6.30 -22.83
CA GLY A 178 -2.05 -6.01 -22.11
C GLY A 178 -2.22 -6.33 -20.62
N THR A 179 -1.46 -7.29 -20.13
CA THR A 179 -1.54 -7.75 -18.74
C THR A 179 -1.09 -6.64 -17.79
N CYS A 180 -2.03 -6.15 -16.97
CA CYS A 180 -1.66 -5.31 -15.84
C CYS A 180 -1.04 -6.22 -14.75
N PRO A 181 -0.04 -5.77 -13.98
CA PRO A 181 0.54 -6.59 -12.92
C PRO A 181 -0.49 -7.20 -11.95
N PHE A 182 -1.61 -6.51 -11.72
CA PHE A 182 -2.72 -6.99 -10.89
C PHE A 182 -3.40 -8.24 -11.45
N ASP A 183 -3.54 -8.37 -12.78
CA ASP A 183 -4.16 -9.54 -13.42
C ASP A 183 -3.38 -10.82 -13.06
N ALA A 184 -2.05 -10.72 -13.09
CA ALA A 184 -1.17 -11.83 -12.72
C ALA A 184 -1.23 -12.14 -11.22
N TYR A 185 -1.33 -11.13 -10.36
CA TYR A 185 -1.45 -11.34 -8.91
C TYR A 185 -2.76 -12.00 -8.52
N TYR A 186 -3.90 -11.55 -9.07
CA TYR A 186 -5.20 -12.15 -8.78
C TYR A 186 -5.29 -13.60 -9.30
N PHE A 187 -4.75 -13.86 -10.50
CA PHE A 187 -4.70 -15.22 -11.02
C PHE A 187 -3.82 -16.13 -10.13
N THR A 188 -2.60 -15.67 -9.81
CA THR A 188 -1.64 -16.45 -9.03
C THR A 188 -2.15 -16.68 -7.61
N SER A 189 -2.78 -15.69 -6.98
CA SER A 189 -3.35 -15.85 -5.64
C SER A 189 -4.46 -16.89 -5.63
N ARG A 190 -5.37 -16.84 -6.62
CA ARG A 190 -6.44 -17.82 -6.78
C ARG A 190 -5.88 -19.23 -6.97
N TYR A 191 -4.87 -19.36 -7.81
CA TYR A 191 -4.18 -20.63 -8.03
C TYR A 191 -3.53 -21.17 -6.75
N CYS A 192 -2.83 -20.33 -5.97
CA CYS A 192 -2.23 -20.72 -4.69
C CYS A 192 -3.27 -21.24 -3.69
N ILE A 193 -4.45 -20.59 -3.63
CA ILE A 193 -5.55 -21.00 -2.74
C ILE A 193 -6.17 -22.32 -3.20
N GLU A 194 -6.49 -22.48 -4.48
CA GLU A 194 -7.22 -23.66 -4.97
C GLU A 194 -6.35 -24.91 -5.08
N ARG A 195 -5.04 -24.75 -5.34
CA ARG A 195 -4.10 -25.86 -5.46
C ARG A 195 -3.29 -26.12 -4.20
N ASP A 196 -3.52 -25.36 -3.13
CA ASP A 196 -2.79 -25.45 -1.86
C ASP A 196 -1.26 -25.31 -2.05
N ARG A 197 -0.84 -24.32 -2.84
CA ARG A 197 0.53 -24.21 -3.38
C ARG A 197 1.24 -22.90 -3.15
#